data_AF-A0A2W5UD08-F1
#
_entry.id   AF-A0A2W5UD08-F1
#
_cell.length_a   1.000
_cell.length_b   1.000
_cell.length_c   1.000
_cell.angle_alpha   90.00
_cell.angle_beta   90.00
_cell.angle_gamma   90.00
#
_symmetry.space_group_name_H-M   'P 1'
#
loop_
_entity.id
_entity.type
_entity.pdbx_description
1 polymer ?
#
loop_
_entity_poly.entity_id
_entity_poly.type
_entity_poly.pdbx_seq_one_letter_code
_entity_poly.pdbx_strand_id
1 'polypeptide(L)'
;MKGTPEPLGLDLTLLEGRYDGPIHVHIPDTKYDLYIVSRCSLKEYHDHQKINLVGIYFVIGQLESDEENLYIGKAVVRKDDHLGTIQHILENMRNGKHRFCERAIMLVAPPEDFGPTELDLMEDAFITLARKAGRTHMSNCTGAHAGKVRDHLRYRISKIVENTRLMLATMGIMILEPPLESKQHAEVPLLGEDEDLYVESRGPVREVSNEFYSH
;
A
#
# COMPACT_ATOMS: atom_id res chain seq x y z
N MET A 1 -12.70 -30.06 7.93
CA MET A 1 -13.67 -28.96 8.08
C MET A 1 -12.91 -27.67 7.85
N LYS A 2 -13.19 -26.92 6.77
CA LYS A 2 -12.65 -25.56 6.63
C LYS A 2 -13.39 -24.70 7.66
N GLY A 3 -12.69 -24.16 8.65
CA GLY A 3 -13.27 -23.23 9.61
C GLY A 3 -13.86 -22.03 8.87
N THR A 4 -14.95 -21.48 9.41
CA THR A 4 -15.53 -20.23 8.92
C THR A 4 -14.44 -19.16 8.96
N PRO A 5 -14.16 -18.41 7.88
CA PRO A 5 -13.17 -17.35 7.92
C PRO A 5 -13.60 -16.30 8.94
N GLU A 6 -12.73 -15.98 9.89
CA GLU A 6 -12.95 -14.89 10.83
C GLU A 6 -12.84 -13.54 10.09
N PRO A 7 -13.74 -12.58 10.36
CA PRO A 7 -13.67 -11.27 9.75
C PRO A 7 -12.39 -10.54 10.20
N LEU A 8 -11.73 -9.88 9.27
CA LEU A 8 -10.53 -9.08 9.53
C LEU A 8 -10.86 -7.60 9.32
N GLY A 9 -10.65 -6.79 10.35
CA GLY A 9 -10.80 -5.34 10.29
C GLY A 9 -9.54 -4.66 9.74
N LEU A 10 -9.73 -3.57 9.01
CA LEU A 10 -8.67 -2.71 8.50
C LEU A 10 -9.08 -1.26 8.71
N ASP A 11 -8.23 -0.51 9.40
CA ASP A 11 -8.41 0.91 9.68
C ASP A 11 -7.63 1.74 8.67
N LEU A 12 -8.29 2.75 8.12
CA LEU A 12 -7.70 3.73 7.20
C LEU A 12 -7.85 5.12 7.81
N THR A 13 -6.73 5.82 7.96
CA THR A 13 -6.69 7.19 8.46
C THR A 13 -6.00 8.11 7.44
N LEU A 14 -6.69 9.17 7.04
CA LEU A 14 -6.07 10.27 6.27
C LEU A 14 -5.40 11.22 7.27
N LEU A 15 -4.06 11.30 7.28
CA LEU A 15 -3.33 12.06 8.31
C LEU A 15 -3.61 13.57 8.24
N GLU A 16 -3.97 14.08 7.07
CA GLU A 16 -4.31 15.49 6.83
C GLU A 16 -5.79 15.70 6.50
N GLY A 17 -6.62 14.64 6.55
CA GLY A 17 -8.02 14.71 6.14
C GLY A 17 -8.24 14.94 4.63
N ARG A 18 -7.20 14.79 3.81
CA ARG A 18 -7.23 14.94 2.35
C ARG A 18 -6.87 13.63 1.64
N TYR A 19 -7.41 13.42 0.45
CA TYR A 19 -7.18 12.20 -0.35
C TYR A 19 -5.77 12.12 -0.95
N ASP A 20 -5.10 13.26 -1.14
CA ASP A 20 -3.77 13.39 -1.73
C ASP A 20 -2.64 13.52 -0.70
N GLY A 21 -3.00 13.59 0.59
CA GLY A 21 -2.07 13.57 1.72
C GLY A 21 -1.68 12.15 2.14
N PRO A 22 -0.81 12.02 3.16
CA PRO A 22 -0.41 10.72 3.68
C PRO A 22 -1.57 9.90 4.25
N ILE A 23 -1.54 8.60 3.94
CA ILE A 23 -2.53 7.63 4.39
C ILE A 23 -1.86 6.65 5.33
N HIS A 24 -2.48 6.41 6.48
CA HIS A 24 -2.12 5.36 7.42
C HIS A 24 -3.12 4.21 7.30
N VAL A 25 -2.60 3.00 7.16
CA VAL A 25 -3.37 1.76 7.09
C VAL A 25 -2.87 0.83 8.20
N HIS A 26 -3.81 0.27 8.95
CA HIS A 26 -3.52 -0.56 10.12
C HIS A 26 -4.49 -1.74 10.23
N ILE A 27 -3.99 -2.87 10.71
CA ILE A 27 -4.83 -3.99 11.16
C ILE A 27 -4.79 -4.00 12.69
N PRO A 28 -5.94 -3.95 13.38
CA PRO A 28 -5.99 -3.97 14.84
C PRO A 28 -5.17 -5.10 15.46
N ASP A 29 -4.60 -4.83 16.64
CA ASP A 29 -3.75 -5.75 17.42
C ASP A 29 -2.41 -6.14 16.75
N THR A 30 -2.05 -5.49 15.65
CA THR A 30 -0.69 -5.59 15.09
C THR A 30 0.25 -4.54 15.69
N LYS A 31 1.55 -4.81 15.64
CA LYS A 31 2.60 -3.92 16.16
C LYS A 31 3.32 -3.12 15.08
N TYR A 32 2.75 -3.09 13.88
CA TYR A 32 3.33 -2.44 12.72
C TYR A 32 2.25 -1.67 11.98
N ASP A 33 2.68 -0.63 11.30
CA ASP A 33 1.83 0.29 10.57
C ASP A 33 2.28 0.39 9.13
N LEU A 34 1.33 0.63 8.23
CA LEU A 34 1.61 0.89 6.83
C LEU A 34 1.26 2.35 6.50
N TYR A 35 2.23 3.09 5.99
CA TYR A 35 2.02 4.47 5.53
C TYR A 35 2.22 4.55 4.02
N ILE A 36 1.33 5.26 3.33
CA ILE A 36 1.44 5.59 1.91
C ILE A 36 1.62 7.11 1.83
N VAL A 37 2.73 7.55 1.25
CA VAL A 37 3.12 8.96 1.20
C VAL A 37 3.47 9.33 -0.23
N SER A 38 2.85 10.38 -0.76
CA SER A 38 3.18 10.92 -2.08
C SER A 38 4.58 11.56 -2.07
N ARG A 39 5.23 11.63 -3.22
CA ARG A 39 6.55 12.27 -3.35
C ARG A 39 6.59 13.68 -2.78
N CYS A 40 5.55 14.47 -3.01
CA CYS A 40 5.48 15.85 -2.56
C CYS A 40 5.46 15.96 -1.03
N SER A 41 4.82 15.02 -0.34
CA SER A 41 4.71 15.01 1.13
C SER A 41 5.92 14.39 1.84
N LEU A 42 6.77 13.60 1.16
CA LEU A 42 7.88 12.88 1.81
C LEU A 42 8.79 13.79 2.65
N LYS A 43 9.11 14.98 2.14
CA LYS A 43 10.01 15.91 2.83
C LYS A 43 9.40 16.47 4.12
N GLU A 44 8.09 16.68 4.14
CA GLU A 44 7.38 17.24 5.30
C GLU A 44 7.31 16.23 6.45
N TYR A 45 7.33 14.93 6.14
CA TYR A 45 7.25 13.84 7.11
C TYR A 45 8.60 13.22 7.48
N HIS A 46 9.71 13.82 7.04
CA HIS A 46 11.06 13.24 7.16
C HIS A 46 11.52 12.93 8.60
N ASP A 47 10.96 13.61 9.59
CA ASP A 47 11.23 13.47 11.03
C ASP A 47 10.00 12.98 11.81
N HIS A 48 8.94 12.56 11.11
CA HIS A 48 7.70 12.12 11.74
C HIS A 48 7.91 10.84 12.54
N GLN A 49 7.77 10.90 13.86
CA GLN A 49 8.18 9.83 14.79
C GLN A 49 7.51 8.47 14.56
N LYS A 50 6.32 8.43 13.97
CA LYS A 50 5.62 7.17 13.65
C LYS A 50 5.92 6.62 12.25
N ILE A 51 6.52 7.41 11.37
CA ILE A 51 6.81 7.03 9.97
C ILE A 51 8.30 6.78 9.80
N ASN A 52 9.15 7.65 10.37
CA ASN A 52 10.60 7.53 10.34
C ASN A 52 11.09 6.49 11.36
N LEU A 53 10.71 5.24 11.14
CA LEU A 53 11.02 4.08 12.00
C LEU A 53 11.76 2.99 11.19
N VAL A 54 12.14 1.90 11.88
CA VAL A 54 12.64 0.68 11.20
C VAL A 54 11.54 0.04 10.39
N GLY A 55 11.91 -0.62 9.29
CA GLY A 55 10.89 -1.25 8.45
C GLY A 55 11.33 -1.59 7.05
N ILE A 56 10.34 -2.01 6.26
CA ILE A 56 10.44 -2.19 4.81
C ILE A 56 9.80 -1.00 4.13
N TYR A 57 10.44 -0.49 3.09
CA TYR A 57 9.87 0.55 2.25
C TYR A 57 9.83 0.13 0.78
N PHE A 58 8.78 0.58 0.11
CA PHE A 58 8.52 0.40 -1.30
C PHE A 58 8.56 1.78 -1.95
N VAL A 59 9.36 1.96 -2.99
CA VAL A 59 9.36 3.18 -3.80
C VAL A 59 8.79 2.83 -5.15
N ILE A 60 7.76 3.57 -5.55
CA ILE A 60 6.95 3.28 -6.74
C ILE A 60 6.85 4.53 -7.59
N GLY A 61 6.88 4.35 -8.90
CA GLY A 61 6.49 5.37 -9.88
C GLY A 61 7.10 5.08 -11.24
N GLN A 62 6.95 5.99 -12.20
CA GLN A 62 7.35 5.76 -13.57
C GLN A 62 8.66 6.48 -13.91
N LEU A 63 9.36 5.95 -14.92
CA LEU A 63 10.42 6.67 -15.63
C LEU A 63 9.81 7.27 -16.91
N GLU A 64 10.62 7.48 -17.94
CA GLU A 64 10.13 7.94 -19.26
C GLU A 64 9.33 6.87 -20.01
N SER A 65 9.25 5.62 -19.50
CA SER A 65 8.39 4.57 -20.03
C SER A 65 7.07 4.46 -19.24
N ASP A 66 6.04 3.88 -19.87
CA ASP A 66 4.74 3.59 -19.23
C ASP A 66 4.80 2.45 -18.18
N GLU A 67 5.98 1.85 -17.95
CA GLU A 67 6.15 0.77 -16.99
C GLU A 67 6.40 1.31 -15.57
N GLU A 68 5.57 0.88 -14.60
CA GLU A 68 5.74 1.24 -13.18
C GLU A 68 7.00 0.55 -12.63
N ASN A 69 7.92 1.34 -12.10
CA ASN A 69 9.15 0.88 -11.46
C ASN A 69 8.90 0.66 -9.96
N LEU A 70 9.54 -0.38 -9.41
CA LEU A 70 9.46 -0.73 -8.00
C LEU A 70 10.85 -0.97 -7.42
N TYR A 71 11.13 -0.30 -6.32
CA TYR A 71 12.26 -0.62 -5.44
C TYR A 71 11.73 -1.02 -4.06
N ILE A 72 12.29 -2.09 -3.50
CA ILE A 72 11.96 -2.56 -2.15
C ILE A 72 13.25 -2.57 -1.33
N GLY A 73 13.28 -1.83 -0.24
CA GLY A 73 14.43 -1.79 0.66
C GLY A 73 14.04 -1.90 2.12
N LYS A 74 15.03 -2.07 2.98
CA LYS A 74 14.89 -2.03 4.44
C LYS A 74 15.62 -0.83 5.05
N ALA A 75 15.13 -0.40 6.20
CA ALA A 75 15.79 0.57 7.07
C ALA A 75 16.02 -0.05 8.45
N VAL A 76 17.25 0.04 8.94
CA VAL A 76 17.65 -0.45 10.27
C VAL A 76 18.18 0.75 11.04
N VAL A 77 17.45 1.17 12.08
CA VAL A 77 17.86 2.23 13.00
C VAL A 77 18.90 1.62 13.93
N ARG A 78 20.16 2.04 13.78
CA ARG A 78 21.24 1.65 14.71
C ARG A 78 21.28 2.65 15.86
N LYS A 79 21.90 2.29 17.00
CA LYS A 79 22.00 3.16 18.18
C LYS A 79 22.56 4.57 17.90
N ASP A 80 23.38 4.71 16.86
CA ASP A 80 24.00 5.99 16.45
C ASP A 80 23.48 6.51 15.10
N ASP A 81 22.47 5.84 14.52
CA ASP A 81 21.91 6.16 13.21
C ASP A 81 20.42 6.49 13.36
N HIS A 82 20.08 7.77 13.22
CA HIS A 82 18.70 8.26 13.33
C HIS A 82 17.88 8.06 12.05
N LEU A 83 18.47 7.44 11.01
CA LEU A 83 17.82 7.26 9.71
C LEU A 83 16.81 6.10 9.75
N GLY A 84 15.52 6.46 9.76
CA GLY A 84 14.42 5.52 9.53
C GLY A 84 14.08 5.40 8.04
N THR A 85 13.02 4.68 7.73
CA THR A 85 12.59 4.38 6.34
C THR A 85 12.49 5.62 5.46
N ILE A 86 11.81 6.68 5.90
CA ILE A 86 11.60 7.88 5.07
C ILE A 86 12.89 8.63 4.79
N GLN A 87 13.83 8.67 5.74
CA GLN A 87 15.11 9.33 5.55
C GLN A 87 15.99 8.58 4.55
N HIS A 88 15.99 7.24 4.57
CA HIS A 88 16.64 6.42 3.54
C HIS A 88 16.05 6.66 2.14
N ILE A 89 14.71 6.79 2.03
CA ILE A 89 14.05 7.11 0.76
C ILE A 89 14.55 8.47 0.25
N LEU A 90 14.51 9.51 1.10
CA LEU A 90 14.92 10.86 0.75
C LEU A 90 16.39 10.95 0.35
N GLU A 91 17.28 10.25 1.05
CA GLU A 91 18.70 10.17 0.71
C GLU A 91 18.92 9.54 -0.67
N ASN A 92 18.26 8.41 -0.94
CA ASN A 92 18.37 7.73 -2.23
C ASN A 92 17.73 8.53 -3.38
N MET A 93 16.69 9.33 -3.11
CA MET A 93 16.15 10.29 -4.07
C MET A 93 17.17 11.39 -4.38
N ARG A 94 17.80 11.98 -3.34
CA ARG A 94 18.83 13.01 -3.50
C ARG A 94 20.05 12.51 -4.27
N ASN A 95 20.41 11.24 -4.08
CA ASN A 95 21.50 10.56 -4.78
C ASN A 95 21.10 10.07 -6.19
N GLY A 96 19.88 10.35 -6.64
CA GLY A 96 19.41 9.99 -7.99
C GLY A 96 19.05 8.51 -8.19
N LYS A 97 19.08 7.68 -7.14
CA LYS A 97 18.73 6.25 -7.22
C LYS A 97 17.22 6.01 -7.33
N HIS A 98 16.41 6.89 -6.74
CA HIS A 98 14.95 6.81 -6.72
C HIS A 98 14.30 7.95 -7.53
N ARG A 99 14.86 8.30 -8.70
CA ARG A 99 14.34 9.41 -9.53
C ARG A 99 12.89 9.22 -9.96
N PHE A 100 12.48 7.98 -10.16
CA PHE A 100 11.13 7.55 -10.55
C PHE A 100 10.11 7.59 -9.41
N CYS A 101 10.49 7.97 -8.19
CA CYS A 101 9.56 8.00 -7.07
C CYS A 101 8.39 8.94 -7.38
N GLU A 102 7.17 8.42 -7.30
CA GLU A 102 5.91 9.17 -7.28
C GLU A 102 5.22 9.00 -5.93
N ARG A 103 5.33 7.81 -5.34
CA ARG A 103 4.86 7.48 -3.99
C ARG A 103 5.81 6.52 -3.31
N ALA A 104 5.84 6.57 -1.99
CA ALA A 104 6.51 5.59 -1.15
C ALA A 104 5.52 4.95 -0.20
N ILE A 105 5.76 3.68 0.11
CA ILE A 105 5.01 2.92 1.09
C ILE A 105 5.97 2.43 2.16
N MET A 106 5.64 2.60 3.43
CA MET A 106 6.51 2.22 4.55
C MET A 106 5.73 1.30 5.48
N LEU A 107 6.18 0.05 5.57
CA LEU A 107 5.77 -0.91 6.59
C LEU A 107 6.75 -0.77 7.76
N VAL A 108 6.31 -0.17 8.85
CA VAL A 108 7.18 0.24 9.95
C VAL A 108 6.71 -0.28 11.29
N ALA A 109 7.65 -0.45 12.21
CA ALA A 109 7.38 -0.83 13.59
C ALA A 109 8.38 -0.13 14.53
N PRO A 110 8.13 -0.11 15.85
CA PRO A 110 9.16 0.25 16.82
C PRO A 110 10.43 -0.60 16.64
N PRO A 111 11.64 -0.05 16.90
CA PRO A 111 12.92 -0.76 16.71
C PRO A 111 13.03 -2.10 17.44
N GLU A 112 12.35 -2.25 18.58
CA GLU A 112 12.30 -3.47 19.37
C GLU A 112 11.42 -4.57 18.75
N ASP A 113 10.53 -4.22 17.82
CA ASP A 113 9.58 -5.15 17.21
C ASP A 113 10.06 -5.70 15.87
N PHE A 114 10.97 -5.03 15.15
CA PHE A 114 11.60 -5.57 13.95
C PHE A 114 13.12 -5.74 14.11
N GLY A 115 13.55 -6.99 14.26
CA GLY A 115 14.98 -7.34 14.28
C GLY A 115 15.63 -7.32 12.90
N PRO A 116 16.97 -7.18 12.79
CA PRO A 116 17.68 -7.18 11.51
C PRO A 116 17.39 -8.42 10.65
N THR A 117 17.36 -9.61 11.25
CA THR A 117 17.05 -10.85 10.53
C THR A 117 15.59 -10.91 10.05
N GLU A 118 14.66 -10.27 10.76
CA GLU A 118 13.26 -10.19 10.32
C GLU A 118 13.14 -9.27 9.11
N LEU A 119 13.82 -8.12 9.13
CA LEU A 119 13.88 -7.19 8.01
C LEU A 119 14.48 -7.85 6.77
N ASP A 120 15.57 -8.60 6.93
CA ASP A 120 16.19 -9.40 5.87
C ASP A 120 15.20 -10.40 5.23
N LEU A 121 14.45 -11.12 6.06
CA LEU A 121 13.48 -12.11 5.59
C LEU A 121 12.24 -11.47 4.94
N MET A 122 11.77 -10.34 5.48
CA MET A 122 10.65 -9.60 4.90
C MET A 122 11.03 -9.00 3.55
N GLU A 123 12.20 -8.35 3.45
CA GLU A 123 12.70 -7.77 2.20
C GLU A 123 12.79 -8.84 1.10
N ASP A 124 13.38 -10.00 1.41
CA ASP A 124 13.49 -11.12 0.46
C ASP A 124 12.12 -11.68 0.04
N ALA A 125 11.19 -11.81 1.00
CA ALA A 125 9.83 -12.28 0.73
C ALA A 125 9.07 -11.32 -0.20
N PHE A 126 9.14 -10.01 0.08
CA PHE A 126 8.46 -8.99 -0.73
C PHE A 126 9.06 -8.86 -2.13
N ILE A 127 10.39 -8.88 -2.27
CA ILE A 127 11.06 -8.89 -3.57
C ILE A 127 10.66 -10.14 -4.38
N THR A 128 10.63 -11.30 -3.72
CA THR A 128 10.20 -12.55 -4.36
C THR A 128 8.75 -12.48 -4.84
N LEU A 129 7.85 -11.94 -4.02
CA LEU A 129 6.44 -11.77 -4.38
C LEU A 129 6.25 -10.79 -5.53
N ALA A 130 6.90 -9.62 -5.49
CA ALA A 130 6.81 -8.62 -6.56
C ALA A 130 7.31 -9.18 -7.91
N ARG A 131 8.42 -9.93 -7.90
CA ARG A 131 8.91 -10.61 -9.11
C ARG A 131 7.94 -11.65 -9.63
N LYS A 132 7.32 -12.44 -8.74
CA LYS A 132 6.31 -13.44 -9.12
C LYS A 132 5.04 -12.79 -9.66
N ALA A 133 4.66 -11.63 -9.12
CA ALA A 133 3.53 -10.85 -9.59
C ALA A 133 3.77 -10.29 -11.00
N GLY A 134 5.01 -9.88 -11.31
CA GLY A 134 5.39 -9.45 -12.66
C GLY A 134 4.66 -8.19 -13.16
N ARG A 135 4.20 -7.34 -12.24
CA ARG A 135 3.46 -6.10 -12.56
C ARG A 135 4.33 -4.87 -12.73
N THR A 136 5.57 -4.91 -12.22
CA THR A 136 6.47 -3.76 -12.13
C THR A 136 7.86 -4.12 -12.59
N HIS A 137 8.60 -3.15 -13.10
CA HIS A 137 10.04 -3.29 -13.33
C HIS A 137 10.80 -3.16 -12.00
N MET A 138 11.41 -4.24 -11.53
CA MET A 138 12.16 -4.25 -10.27
C MET A 138 13.51 -3.55 -10.42
N SER A 139 13.74 -2.46 -9.68
CA SER A 139 14.99 -1.70 -9.72
C SER A 139 16.13 -2.31 -8.91
N ASN A 140 15.88 -3.33 -8.07
CA ASN A 140 16.92 -4.03 -7.32
C ASN A 140 16.93 -5.56 -7.48
N CYS A 141 18.15 -6.09 -7.51
CA CYS A 141 18.47 -7.49 -7.73
C CYS A 141 19.01 -8.13 -6.44
N THR A 142 18.16 -8.41 -5.46
CA THR A 142 18.53 -9.34 -4.38
C THR A 142 17.51 -10.45 -4.26
N GLY A 143 17.97 -11.66 -3.97
CA GLY A 143 17.17 -12.86 -3.82
C GLY A 143 17.98 -13.92 -3.08
N ALA A 144 17.38 -14.40 -2.00
CA ALA A 144 17.70 -15.48 -1.08
C ALA A 144 18.78 -15.24 -0.02
N HIS A 145 18.30 -14.97 1.20
CA HIS A 145 18.97 -15.44 2.41
C HIS A 145 18.88 -16.98 2.47
N ALA A 146 19.96 -17.68 2.10
CA ALA A 146 20.07 -19.14 2.15
C ALA A 146 20.33 -19.70 3.58
N GLY A 147 19.72 -19.09 4.60
CA GLY A 147 19.91 -19.45 6.01
C GLY A 147 18.85 -20.43 6.53
N LYS A 148 19.22 -21.27 7.50
CA LYS A 148 18.25 -22.10 8.24
C LYS A 148 17.41 -21.21 9.18
N VAL A 149 16.23 -20.81 8.72
CA VAL A 149 15.26 -20.03 9.51
C VAL A 149 14.43 -20.94 10.41
N ARG A 150 14.28 -20.60 11.69
CA ARG A 150 13.43 -21.31 12.67
C ARG A 150 11.94 -21.17 12.32
N ASP A 151 11.13 -22.18 12.62
CA ASP A 151 9.72 -22.23 12.19
C ASP A 151 8.85 -21.10 12.74
N HIS A 152 9.01 -20.73 14.03
CA HIS A 152 8.27 -19.61 14.62
C HIS A 152 8.53 -18.28 13.88
N LEU A 153 9.76 -18.09 13.43
CA LEU A 153 10.17 -16.89 12.70
C LEU A 153 9.54 -16.89 11.30
N ARG A 154 9.55 -18.05 10.62
CA ARG A 154 8.86 -18.22 9.32
C ARG A 154 7.36 -17.89 9.43
N TYR A 155 6.70 -18.40 10.46
CA TYR A 155 5.27 -18.14 10.68
C TYR A 155 4.98 -16.66 10.88
N ARG A 156 5.76 -16.00 11.75
CA ARG A 156 5.64 -14.56 12.00
C ARG A 156 5.84 -13.73 10.72
N ILE A 157 6.91 -14.01 9.95
CA ILE A 157 7.15 -13.31 8.68
C ILE A 157 6.02 -13.58 7.68
N SER A 158 5.54 -14.81 7.56
CA SER A 158 4.40 -15.14 6.69
C SER A 158 3.17 -14.30 7.03
N LYS A 159 2.86 -14.16 8.33
CA LYS A 159 1.71 -13.37 8.78
C LYS A 159 1.85 -11.88 8.48
N ILE A 160 3.03 -11.32 8.71
CA ILE A 160 3.31 -9.91 8.38
C ILE A 160 3.17 -9.68 6.87
N VAL A 161 3.71 -10.59 6.05
CA VAL A 161 3.62 -10.52 4.59
C VAL A 161 2.17 -10.67 4.11
N GLU A 162 1.40 -11.63 4.63
CA GLU A 162 -0.04 -11.80 4.34
C GLU A 162 -0.85 -10.54 4.66
N ASN A 163 -0.64 -9.97 5.85
CA ASN A 163 -1.31 -8.75 6.28
C ASN A 163 -0.93 -7.55 5.42
N THR A 164 0.36 -7.40 5.09
CA THR A 164 0.84 -6.32 4.22
C THR A 164 0.24 -6.43 2.82
N ARG A 165 0.17 -7.63 2.25
CA ARG A 165 -0.49 -7.87 0.96
C ARG A 165 -1.95 -7.45 0.99
N LEU A 166 -2.67 -7.80 2.06
CA LEU A 166 -4.07 -7.37 2.22
C LEU A 166 -4.19 -5.85 2.28
N MET A 167 -3.39 -5.19 3.13
CA MET A 167 -3.40 -3.73 3.25
C MET A 167 -3.13 -3.05 1.90
N LEU A 168 -2.14 -3.53 1.15
CA LEU A 168 -1.82 -2.99 -0.18
C LEU A 168 -2.92 -3.24 -1.20
N ALA A 169 -3.41 -4.48 -1.32
CA ALA A 169 -4.42 -4.86 -2.30
C ALA A 169 -5.76 -4.15 -2.07
N THR A 170 -6.17 -3.98 -0.81
CA THR A 170 -7.38 -3.21 -0.44
C THR A 170 -7.24 -1.73 -0.82
N MET A 171 -6.02 -1.19 -0.82
CA MET A 171 -5.71 0.17 -1.31
C MET A 171 -5.53 0.24 -2.84
N GLY A 172 -5.79 -0.86 -3.58
CA GLY A 172 -5.60 -0.93 -5.02
C GLY A 172 -4.14 -1.06 -5.48
N ILE A 173 -3.21 -1.28 -4.55
CA ILE A 173 -1.77 -1.40 -4.82
C ILE A 173 -1.44 -2.88 -5.02
N MET A 174 -1.56 -3.35 -6.25
CA MET A 174 -1.49 -4.79 -6.58
C MET A 174 -0.06 -5.31 -6.83
N ILE A 175 0.99 -4.56 -6.50
CA ILE A 175 2.40 -4.86 -6.83
C ILE A 175 2.91 -6.22 -6.31
N LEU A 176 2.25 -6.82 -5.32
CA LEU A 176 2.60 -8.13 -4.74
C LEU A 176 1.65 -9.26 -5.16
N GLU A 177 0.60 -8.94 -5.92
CA GLU A 177 -0.42 -9.88 -6.35
C GLU A 177 -0.27 -10.20 -7.83
N PRO A 178 -0.38 -11.48 -8.24
CA PRO A 178 -0.40 -11.80 -9.67
C PRO A 178 -1.54 -11.07 -10.40
N PRO A 179 -1.42 -10.83 -11.71
CA PRO A 179 -2.55 -10.48 -12.56
C PRO A 179 -3.69 -11.45 -12.29
N LEU A 180 -4.88 -10.92 -12.03
CA LEU A 180 -6.07 -11.76 -12.03
C LEU A 180 -6.16 -12.35 -13.43
N GLU A 181 -6.31 -13.67 -13.53
CA GLU A 181 -6.74 -14.28 -14.79
C GLU A 181 -8.00 -13.53 -15.21
N SER A 182 -8.00 -13.00 -16.44
CA SER A 182 -9.16 -12.32 -17.00
C SER A 182 -10.28 -13.35 -17.11
N LYS A 183 -11.06 -13.52 -16.04
CA LYS A 183 -12.45 -13.88 -16.21
C LYS A 183 -13.01 -12.77 -17.05
N GLN A 184 -13.32 -13.09 -18.31
CA GLN A 184 -14.00 -12.20 -19.23
C GLN A 184 -15.13 -11.55 -18.45
N HIS A 185 -14.94 -10.28 -18.09
CA HIS A 185 -16.05 -9.48 -17.61
C HIS A 185 -16.93 -9.36 -18.84
N ALA A 186 -18.08 -10.05 -18.81
CA ALA A 186 -19.14 -9.78 -19.77
C ALA A 186 -19.29 -8.25 -19.81
N GLU A 187 -19.24 -7.69 -21.01
CA GLU A 187 -19.57 -6.28 -21.23
C GLU A 187 -20.85 -6.00 -20.45
N VAL A 188 -20.78 -5.07 -19.50
CA VAL A 188 -21.99 -4.48 -18.96
C VAL A 188 -22.48 -3.58 -20.09
N PRO A 189 -23.61 -3.88 -20.73
CA PRO A 189 -24.14 -2.98 -21.73
C PRO A 189 -24.33 -1.63 -21.05
N LEU A 190 -23.72 -0.59 -21.60
CA LEU A 190 -24.08 0.77 -21.21
C LEU A 190 -25.58 0.90 -21.45
N LEU A 191 -26.33 1.27 -20.41
CA LEU A 191 -27.76 1.57 -20.55
C LEU A 191 -27.93 2.60 -21.68
N GLY A 192 -28.48 2.17 -22.81
CA GLY A 192 -28.65 3.04 -23.97
C GLY A 192 -28.87 2.40 -25.34
N GLU A 193 -28.99 1.07 -25.47
CA GLU A 193 -29.33 0.42 -26.75
C GLU A 193 -30.75 -0.17 -26.79
N ASP A 194 -31.69 0.43 -26.04
CA ASP A 194 -33.12 0.29 -26.29
C ASP A 194 -33.72 1.70 -26.37
N GLU A 195 -33.64 2.31 -27.56
CA GLU A 195 -34.64 3.31 -27.97
C GLU A 195 -35.98 2.59 -28.08
N ASP A 196 -36.74 2.52 -26.97
CA ASP A 196 -38.22 2.50 -26.91
C ASP A 196 -38.72 1.88 -25.58
N LEU A 197 -38.38 2.48 -24.44
CA LEU A 197 -39.13 2.25 -23.20
C LEU A 197 -39.45 3.58 -22.54
N TYR A 198 -40.64 4.09 -22.85
CA TYR A 198 -41.31 5.11 -22.05
C TYR A 198 -41.42 4.63 -20.61
N VAL A 199 -40.64 5.22 -19.70
CA VAL A 199 -40.86 5.08 -18.27
C VAL A 199 -41.97 6.06 -17.89
N GLU A 200 -43.22 5.58 -17.84
CA GLU A 200 -44.31 6.34 -17.20
C GLU A 200 -43.98 6.53 -15.72
N SER A 201 -43.79 7.78 -15.30
CA SER A 201 -43.63 8.15 -13.90
C SER A 201 -44.93 7.90 -13.14
N ARG A 202 -45.03 6.75 -12.47
CA ARG A 202 -46.07 6.53 -11.46
C ARG A 202 -45.59 7.07 -10.11
N GLY A 203 -45.78 8.36 -9.91
CA GLY A 203 -45.69 9.02 -8.61
C GLY A 203 -46.30 10.42 -8.69
N PRO A 204 -47.18 10.82 -7.74
CA PRO A 204 -47.89 12.08 -7.85
C PRO A 204 -46.91 13.26 -7.72
N VAL A 205 -47.05 14.23 -8.63
CA VAL A 205 -46.37 15.52 -8.58
C VAL A 205 -46.72 16.18 -7.24
N ARG A 206 -45.72 16.34 -6.36
CA ARG A 206 -45.85 17.25 -5.21
C ARG A 206 -45.64 18.66 -5.73
N GLU A 207 -46.69 19.47 -5.70
CA GLU A 207 -46.58 20.92 -5.90
C GLU A 207 -45.62 21.49 -4.84
N VAL A 208 -44.63 22.25 -5.32
CA VAL A 208 -43.65 22.94 -4.48
C VAL A 208 -44.31 24.25 -4.03
N SER A 209 -44.51 24.43 -2.72
CA SER A 209 -45.08 25.65 -2.14
C SER A 209 -44.05 26.79 -2.13
N ASN A 210 -44.41 27.92 -2.75
CA ASN A 210 -43.61 29.15 -2.86
C ASN A 210 -43.61 30.00 -1.57
N GLU A 211 -43.13 29.45 -0.45
CA GLU A 211 -42.94 30.24 0.78
C GLU A 211 -41.59 29.94 1.44
N PHE A 212 -40.49 30.33 0.80
CA PHE A 212 -39.17 30.37 1.45
C PHE A 212 -38.32 31.57 1.01
N TYR A 213 -38.96 32.69 0.66
CA TYR A 213 -38.29 34.00 0.59
C TYR A 213 -39.12 35.03 1.36
N SER A 214 -38.98 35.03 2.68
CA SER A 214 -39.16 36.21 3.55
C SER A 214 -38.70 35.84 4.96
N HIS A 215 -37.46 36.19 5.28
CA HIS A 215 -37.05 36.90 6.50
C HIS A 215 -35.55 37.22 6.45
#